data_AF-A0A5B9QAW1-F1
#
_entry.id   AF-A0A5B9QAW1-F1
#
_cell.length_a   1.000
_cell.length_b   1.000
_cell.length_c   1.000
_cell.angle_alpha   90.00
_cell.angle_beta   90.00
_cell.angle_gamma   90.00
#
_symmetry.space_group_name_H-M   'P 1'
#
loop_
_entity.id
_entity.type
_entity.pdbx_description
1 polymer ?
#
loop_
_entity_poly.entity_id
_entity_poly.type
_entity_poly.pdbx_seq_one_letter_code
_entity_poly.pdbx_strand_id
1 'polypeptide(L)'
;MKTARLSAKKMTHFTLILALSIVSQDCWAVFVYFDGSTNTDFSLATNWTPENAPGTNLVDIYGIDDGLSSTYSGGTTQVKGLRVGSAAKEHQFGDTHFGRLTMSGGTLEITGSGAEGLFGIGREREPIITDDAKKGGELIMNGSSTIIANGLIVGERTKGLLSIGQNSIVEMRTWDTTVVPNQFGGTEDIRIGNYGPAYDDFGAEPGLDGRGLVDVHGSFMAKDMYFSEHGAQGELRLSGGTVNLNGGLIMDLCDNCQSNPVLLAQRLAKVSIFGSSGTFNVGVDPDPLVVDPMPPLRDILAASPTAVFSFTADSGGVTPITLFQNASEPSGGAEIQGAQLELNLDAYPFTPTSKLTLIDATASLLLGQFGSVTFLGNTTASVNYDFTNGDVFLNNFQSTGGLAGDFDNDGDVDGHDFLVWQRGSSPNSLSPVDLLAWQDNYGDGSLTALGAVPEPSAGLLALVAGATLGLNLRGRKR
;
A
#
# COMPACT_ATOMS: atom_id res chain seq x y z
N MET A 1 85.11 13.67 6.47
CA MET A 1 84.33 12.67 5.69
C MET A 1 83.41 11.90 6.63
N LYS A 2 82.21 12.43 6.91
CA LYS A 2 81.12 11.74 7.63
C LYS A 2 79.81 12.30 7.12
N THR A 3 79.29 11.73 6.04
CA THR A 3 77.94 12.00 5.53
C THR A 3 77.46 10.76 4.77
N ALA A 4 76.15 10.51 4.85
CA ALA A 4 75.37 9.56 4.05
C ALA A 4 75.49 8.04 4.38
N ARG A 5 74.94 7.61 5.53
CA ARG A 5 74.46 6.21 5.71
C ARG A 5 73.12 6.07 6.46
N LEU A 6 72.32 7.14 6.55
CA LEU A 6 71.04 7.14 7.26
C LEU A 6 69.78 7.23 6.36
N SER A 7 69.91 7.17 5.03
CA SER A 7 68.78 7.39 4.10
C SER A 7 68.17 6.12 3.48
N ALA A 8 68.77 4.94 3.60
CA ALA A 8 68.28 3.75 2.88
C ALA A 8 67.18 2.98 3.63
N LYS A 9 67.26 2.87 4.98
CA LYS A 9 66.27 2.10 5.77
C LYS A 9 64.90 2.78 5.95
N LYS A 10 64.83 4.11 5.84
CA LYS A 10 63.56 4.85 5.87
C LYS A 10 62.81 4.82 4.53
N MET A 11 63.52 4.71 3.40
CA MET A 11 62.88 4.59 2.08
C MET A 11 62.17 3.25 1.90
N THR A 12 62.73 2.13 2.39
CA THR A 12 62.14 0.80 2.21
C THR A 12 60.77 0.66 2.89
N HIS A 13 60.59 1.27 4.08
CA HIS A 13 59.30 1.28 4.78
C HIS A 13 58.28 2.20 4.11
N PHE A 14 58.73 3.31 3.50
CA PHE A 14 57.86 4.22 2.76
C PHE A 14 57.33 3.57 1.46
N THR A 15 58.16 2.81 0.74
CA THR A 15 57.70 2.01 -0.42
C THR A 15 56.76 0.87 -0.04
N LEU A 16 56.90 0.27 1.16
CA LEU A 16 56.00 -0.80 1.60
C LEU A 16 54.61 -0.24 1.97
N ILE A 17 54.55 0.92 2.63
CA ILE A 17 53.30 1.63 2.94
C ILE A 17 52.65 2.14 1.65
N LEU A 18 53.42 2.66 0.69
CA LEU A 18 52.90 3.12 -0.60
C LEU A 18 52.42 1.95 -1.48
N ALA A 19 53.10 0.80 -1.44
CA ALA A 19 52.65 -0.40 -2.13
C ALA A 19 51.35 -0.96 -1.53
N LEU A 20 51.21 -0.97 -0.19
CA LEU A 20 49.98 -1.36 0.49
C LEU A 20 48.80 -0.42 0.16
N SER A 21 49.04 0.88 -0.04
CA SER A 21 47.97 1.82 -0.45
C SER A 21 47.54 1.71 -1.92
N ILE A 22 48.33 1.07 -2.79
CA ILE A 22 47.98 0.89 -4.20
C ILE A 22 47.19 -0.41 -4.43
N VAL A 23 47.32 -1.41 -3.54
CA VAL A 23 46.47 -2.63 -3.55
C VAL A 23 45.25 -2.56 -2.64
N SER A 24 45.10 -1.50 -1.83
CA SER A 24 43.84 -1.23 -1.12
C SER A 24 42.84 -0.46 -2.01
N GLN A 25 42.77 -0.81 -3.29
CA GLN A 25 41.77 -0.24 -4.20
C GLN A 25 40.38 -0.55 -3.62
N ASP A 26 39.77 0.52 -3.13
CA ASP A 26 38.35 0.66 -2.82
C ASP A 26 37.84 -0.10 -1.59
N CYS A 27 38.44 0.20 -0.43
CA CYS A 27 37.83 -0.14 0.87
C CYS A 27 36.55 0.66 1.21
N TRP A 28 36.07 1.53 0.31
CA TRP A 28 34.92 2.40 0.51
C TRP A 28 33.96 2.23 -0.66
N ALA A 29 32.67 2.10 -0.35
CA ALA A 29 31.63 2.00 -1.36
C ALA A 29 31.62 3.27 -2.21
N VAL A 30 31.69 3.13 -3.54
CA VAL A 30 31.47 4.25 -4.45
C VAL A 30 29.99 4.33 -4.78
N PHE A 31 29.46 5.56 -4.82
CA PHE A 31 28.14 5.81 -5.38
C PHE A 31 28.25 5.89 -6.91
N VAL A 32 27.55 4.99 -7.58
CA VAL A 32 27.50 4.89 -9.03
C VAL A 32 26.12 5.32 -9.49
N TYR A 33 26.05 6.32 -10.36
CA TYR A 33 24.78 6.93 -10.75
C TYR A 33 24.41 6.56 -12.16
N PHE A 34 23.15 6.17 -12.35
CA PHE A 34 22.58 6.00 -13.66
C PHE A 34 22.51 7.37 -14.33
N ASP A 35 23.07 7.47 -15.52
CA ASP A 35 23.05 8.68 -16.35
C ASP A 35 22.34 8.47 -17.69
N GLY A 36 22.02 7.21 -18.04
CA GLY A 36 21.32 6.86 -19.27
C GLY A 36 22.04 7.29 -20.54
N SER A 37 23.37 7.44 -20.52
CA SER A 37 24.15 8.05 -21.61
C SER A 37 23.97 7.36 -22.96
N THR A 38 23.67 6.05 -22.97
CA THR A 38 23.46 5.29 -24.22
C THR A 38 22.01 4.88 -24.43
N ASN A 39 21.35 4.38 -23.39
CA ASN A 39 19.95 3.96 -23.41
C ASN A 39 19.44 3.77 -21.98
N THR A 40 18.30 3.09 -21.81
CA THR A 40 17.71 2.82 -20.49
C THR A 40 18.15 1.50 -19.85
N ASP A 41 19.07 0.74 -20.44
CA ASP A 41 19.47 -0.58 -19.94
C ASP A 41 20.25 -0.48 -18.61
N PHE A 42 19.69 -1.06 -17.57
CA PHE A 42 20.28 -1.10 -16.22
C PHE A 42 21.62 -1.85 -16.19
N SER A 43 21.78 -2.87 -17.03
CA SER A 43 22.95 -3.76 -16.99
C SER A 43 24.14 -3.24 -17.81
N LEU A 44 23.96 -2.16 -18.58
CA LEU A 44 24.98 -1.65 -19.47
C LEU A 44 25.89 -0.63 -18.76
N ALA A 45 27.18 -0.95 -18.63
CA ALA A 45 28.17 -0.14 -17.92
C ALA A 45 28.20 1.33 -18.35
N THR A 46 28.04 1.59 -19.66
CA THR A 46 28.09 2.95 -20.23
C THR A 46 26.91 3.84 -19.84
N ASN A 47 25.90 3.33 -19.13
CA ASN A 47 24.80 4.13 -18.57
C ASN A 47 25.04 4.53 -17.11
N TRP A 48 26.25 4.30 -16.59
CA TRP A 48 26.61 4.53 -15.20
C TRP A 48 27.83 5.45 -15.12
N THR A 49 27.82 6.37 -14.15
CA THR A 49 28.96 7.26 -13.86
C THR A 49 29.37 7.14 -12.39
N PRO A 50 30.65 6.81 -12.08
CA PRO A 50 31.68 6.37 -13.03
C PRO A 50 31.27 5.08 -13.76
N GLU A 51 31.84 4.83 -14.95
CA GLU A 51 31.48 3.67 -15.80
C GLU A 51 31.73 2.35 -15.06
N ASN A 52 30.67 1.82 -14.45
CA ASN A 52 30.69 0.59 -13.69
C ASN A 52 29.31 -0.06 -13.73
N ALA A 53 29.20 -1.21 -14.39
CA ALA A 53 27.92 -1.92 -14.48
C ALA A 53 27.53 -2.54 -13.13
N PRO A 54 26.24 -2.48 -12.74
CA PRO A 54 25.71 -3.30 -11.66
C PRO A 54 26.16 -4.76 -11.78
N GLY A 55 26.71 -5.33 -10.70
CA GLY A 55 27.22 -6.70 -10.68
C GLY A 55 28.73 -6.89 -10.81
N THR A 56 29.49 -5.86 -11.21
CA THR A 56 30.96 -5.96 -11.34
C THR A 56 31.70 -5.69 -10.03
N ASN A 57 31.17 -4.78 -9.21
CA ASN A 57 31.71 -4.42 -7.91
C ASN A 57 30.62 -4.54 -6.84
N LEU A 58 30.80 -5.50 -5.93
CA LEU A 58 29.86 -5.82 -4.86
C LEU A 58 29.97 -4.89 -3.65
N VAL A 59 30.86 -3.90 -3.67
CA VAL A 59 30.91 -2.88 -2.63
C VAL A 59 30.17 -1.59 -2.99
N ASP A 60 29.74 -1.42 -4.25
CA ASP A 60 29.19 -0.17 -4.75
C ASP A 60 27.67 -0.06 -4.56
N ILE A 61 27.22 1.20 -4.44
CA ILE A 61 25.81 1.56 -4.27
C ILE A 61 25.36 2.25 -5.55
N TYR A 62 24.27 1.77 -6.12
CA TYR A 62 23.75 2.24 -7.40
C TYR A 62 22.55 3.17 -7.18
N GLY A 63 22.56 4.35 -7.81
CA GLY A 63 21.50 5.35 -7.73
C GLY A 63 20.84 5.61 -9.09
N ILE A 64 19.51 5.71 -9.14
CA ILE A 64 18.75 6.17 -10.31
C ILE A 64 17.95 7.40 -9.89
N ASP A 65 18.28 8.54 -10.49
CA ASP A 65 17.82 9.89 -10.09
C ASP A 65 17.67 10.81 -11.30
N ASP A 66 17.56 12.13 -11.08
CA ASP A 66 17.65 13.15 -12.13
C ASP A 66 16.55 13.05 -13.21
N GLY A 67 15.39 12.50 -12.84
CA GLY A 67 14.27 12.25 -13.75
C GLY A 67 14.50 11.07 -14.69
N LEU A 68 15.58 10.31 -14.49
CA LEU A 68 15.98 9.21 -15.36
C LEU A 68 15.18 7.94 -15.07
N SER A 69 15.06 7.13 -16.11
CA SER A 69 14.39 5.83 -16.07
C SER A 69 15.32 4.74 -16.56
N SER A 70 15.47 3.69 -15.76
CA SER A 70 16.26 2.50 -16.08
C SER A 70 15.35 1.28 -16.24
N THR A 71 15.77 0.32 -17.06
CA THR A 71 15.05 -0.91 -17.39
C THR A 71 15.96 -2.11 -17.18
N TYR A 72 15.49 -3.08 -16.40
CA TYR A 72 16.16 -4.36 -16.18
C TYR A 72 15.29 -5.49 -16.75
N SER A 73 15.78 -6.18 -17.78
CA SER A 73 14.96 -7.13 -18.54
C SER A 73 15.29 -8.61 -18.33
N GLY A 74 16.38 -8.93 -17.64
CA GLY A 74 16.78 -10.32 -17.44
C GLY A 74 18.18 -10.50 -16.85
N GLY A 75 18.54 -11.76 -16.62
CA GLY A 75 19.80 -12.12 -15.98
C GLY A 75 19.72 -12.17 -14.45
N THR A 76 20.88 -12.32 -13.82
CA THR A 76 21.04 -12.22 -12.38
C THR A 76 22.13 -11.19 -12.10
N THR A 77 21.81 -10.19 -11.29
CA THR A 77 22.73 -9.12 -10.92
C THR A 77 22.73 -8.95 -9.42
N GLN A 78 23.91 -8.80 -8.83
CA GLN A 78 24.09 -8.57 -7.40
C GLN A 78 24.70 -7.19 -7.19
N VAL A 79 24.19 -6.41 -6.25
CA VAL A 79 24.73 -5.09 -5.87
C VAL A 79 24.80 -4.96 -4.36
N LYS A 80 25.64 -4.08 -3.83
CA LYS A 80 25.63 -3.79 -2.39
C LYS A 80 24.37 -3.05 -2.01
N GLY A 81 24.05 -1.97 -2.73
CA GLY A 81 22.90 -1.13 -2.43
C GLY A 81 22.28 -0.61 -3.71
N LEU A 82 20.99 -0.32 -3.64
CA LEU A 82 20.23 0.30 -4.72
C LEU A 82 19.37 1.42 -4.16
N ARG A 83 19.39 2.57 -4.81
CA ARG A 83 18.54 3.71 -4.50
C ARG A 83 17.82 4.18 -5.75
N VAL A 84 16.51 4.36 -5.65
CA VAL A 84 15.67 4.90 -6.72
C VAL A 84 15.02 6.16 -6.18
N GLY A 85 15.37 7.33 -6.73
CA GLY A 85 14.87 8.61 -6.23
C GLY A 85 15.53 9.05 -4.91
N SER A 86 16.86 9.04 -4.85
CA SER A 86 17.69 9.52 -3.76
C SER A 86 18.80 10.46 -4.24
N ALA A 87 18.70 11.73 -3.87
CA ALA A 87 19.81 12.67 -3.99
C ALA A 87 20.99 12.29 -3.07
N ALA A 88 21.97 11.57 -3.60
CA ALA A 88 23.30 11.44 -3.00
C ALA A 88 24.34 12.36 -3.68
N LYS A 89 23.99 13.00 -4.80
CA LYS A 89 24.79 14.08 -5.39
C LYS A 89 24.44 15.41 -4.74
N GLU A 90 25.39 16.35 -4.79
CA GLU A 90 25.14 17.76 -4.46
C GLU A 90 24.34 18.37 -5.63
N HIS A 91 23.10 18.79 -5.38
CA HIS A 91 22.20 19.27 -6.43
C HIS A 91 22.00 20.79 -6.39
N GLN A 92 21.55 21.35 -7.52
CA GLN A 92 21.21 22.77 -7.63
C GLN A 92 19.70 22.98 -7.50
N PHE A 93 19.34 24.20 -7.11
CA PHE A 93 17.94 24.60 -7.00
C PHE A 93 17.22 24.46 -8.34
N GLY A 94 16.22 23.57 -8.41
CA GLY A 94 15.40 23.33 -9.59
C GLY A 94 15.61 21.99 -10.28
N ASP A 95 16.59 21.18 -9.83
CA ASP A 95 16.79 19.81 -10.29
C ASP A 95 15.58 18.92 -9.97
N THR A 96 15.49 17.76 -10.62
CA THR A 96 14.51 16.73 -10.30
C THR A 96 15.23 15.58 -9.60
N HIS A 97 14.77 15.18 -8.42
CA HIS A 97 15.30 14.04 -7.67
C HIS A 97 14.39 12.82 -7.83
N PHE A 98 13.77 12.70 -9.00
CA PHE A 98 12.89 11.59 -9.29
C PHE A 98 13.65 10.48 -10.01
N GLY A 99 13.48 9.23 -9.57
CA GLY A 99 14.09 8.07 -10.21
C GLY A 99 13.07 7.01 -10.55
N ARG A 100 13.26 6.29 -11.65
CA ARG A 100 12.44 5.12 -11.98
C ARG A 100 13.28 3.91 -12.38
N LEU A 101 13.00 2.75 -11.78
CA LEU A 101 13.46 1.45 -12.25
C LEU A 101 12.26 0.62 -12.70
N THR A 102 12.32 0.06 -13.91
CA THR A 102 11.34 -0.91 -14.41
C THR A 102 11.99 -2.26 -14.60
N MET A 103 11.54 -3.28 -13.87
CA MET A 103 11.95 -4.65 -14.07
C MET A 103 10.91 -5.37 -14.92
N SER A 104 11.33 -6.04 -15.99
CA SER A 104 10.46 -6.89 -16.83
C SER A 104 10.83 -8.38 -16.76
N GLY A 105 11.94 -8.70 -16.10
CA GLY A 105 12.44 -10.06 -15.87
C GLY A 105 13.75 -10.06 -15.09
N GLY A 106 14.26 -11.25 -14.78
CA GLY A 106 15.54 -11.46 -14.11
C GLY A 106 15.50 -11.32 -12.60
N THR A 107 16.64 -11.53 -11.96
CA THR A 107 16.83 -11.44 -10.50
C THR A 107 17.79 -10.31 -10.18
N LEU A 108 17.39 -9.38 -9.31
CA LEU A 108 18.26 -8.36 -8.74
C LEU A 108 18.42 -8.61 -7.24
N GLU A 109 19.66 -8.81 -6.82
CA GLU A 109 20.01 -9.15 -5.45
C GLU A 109 20.77 -7.99 -4.79
N ILE A 110 20.31 -7.54 -3.63
CA ILE A 110 20.83 -6.38 -2.91
C ILE A 110 21.31 -6.85 -1.54
N THR A 111 22.63 -6.98 -1.39
CA THR A 111 23.25 -7.71 -0.28
C THR A 111 23.62 -6.84 0.91
N GLY A 112 23.70 -5.53 0.71
CA GLY A 112 24.02 -4.58 1.76
C GLY A 112 22.92 -4.52 2.82
N SER A 113 23.34 -4.25 4.06
CA SER A 113 22.47 -4.04 5.20
C SER A 113 22.73 -2.68 5.85
N GLY A 114 21.79 -2.22 6.67
CA GLY A 114 21.92 -0.96 7.43
C GLY A 114 22.01 0.31 6.57
N ALA A 115 22.21 1.46 7.21
CA ALA A 115 22.11 2.80 6.60
C ALA A 115 22.88 2.99 5.26
N GLU A 116 23.97 2.26 5.09
CA GLU A 116 24.89 2.34 3.95
C GLU A 116 24.57 1.32 2.83
N GLY A 117 23.88 0.21 3.12
CA GLY A 117 23.61 -0.86 2.15
C GLY A 117 22.14 -1.02 1.74
N LEU A 118 21.23 -0.20 2.29
CA LEU A 118 19.79 -0.38 2.09
C LEU A 118 19.34 -0.24 0.64
N PHE A 119 18.39 -1.10 0.29
CA PHE A 119 17.50 -0.87 -0.83
C PHE A 119 16.47 0.22 -0.46
N GLY A 120 16.55 1.38 -1.10
CA GLY A 120 15.69 2.52 -0.81
C GLY A 120 14.96 3.06 -2.04
N ILE A 121 13.69 3.40 -1.88
CA ILE A 121 12.86 4.06 -2.90
C ILE A 121 12.29 5.34 -2.29
N GLY A 122 12.55 6.51 -2.89
CA GLY A 122 12.09 7.80 -2.37
C GLY A 122 12.85 8.28 -1.14
N ARG A 123 14.18 8.34 -1.25
CA ARG A 123 15.14 8.71 -0.18
C ARG A 123 15.85 10.02 -0.53
N GLU A 124 15.11 11.06 -0.87
CA GLU A 124 15.71 12.38 -1.06
C GLU A 124 16.11 12.96 0.31
N ARG A 125 17.31 13.51 0.42
CA ARG A 125 17.79 14.17 1.64
C ARG A 125 17.59 15.68 1.63
N GLU A 126 17.58 16.32 0.47
CA GLU A 126 17.73 17.77 0.41
C GLU A 126 16.39 18.50 0.55
N PRO A 127 16.28 19.50 1.45
CA PRO A 127 15.04 20.28 1.62
C PRO A 127 14.80 21.30 0.48
N ILE A 128 15.52 21.16 -0.63
CA ILE A 128 15.59 22.15 -1.70
C ILE A 128 14.37 22.04 -2.63
N ILE A 129 13.79 20.84 -2.78
CA ILE A 129 12.65 20.61 -3.68
C ILE A 129 11.34 20.59 -2.88
N THR A 130 10.55 21.64 -3.04
CA THR A 130 9.19 21.73 -2.48
C THR A 130 8.11 21.12 -3.38
N ASP A 131 8.44 20.84 -4.64
CA ASP A 131 7.52 20.23 -5.61
C ASP A 131 7.58 18.70 -5.55
N ASP A 132 6.55 18.09 -4.98
CA ASP A 132 6.43 16.63 -4.86
C ASP A 132 6.30 15.88 -6.18
N ALA A 133 6.13 16.57 -7.31
CA ALA A 133 6.18 15.94 -8.63
C ALA A 133 7.63 15.72 -9.12
N LYS A 134 8.60 16.40 -8.50
CA LYS A 134 10.01 16.40 -8.91
C LYS A 134 10.90 15.54 -8.02
N LYS A 135 10.38 15.00 -6.92
CA LYS A 135 11.14 14.19 -5.95
C LYS A 135 10.42 12.87 -5.67
N GLY A 136 11.19 11.79 -5.54
CA GLY A 136 10.67 10.48 -5.19
C GLY A 136 11.23 9.36 -6.06
N GLY A 137 10.82 8.13 -5.79
CA GLY A 137 11.28 6.96 -6.52
C GLY A 137 10.13 6.05 -6.91
N GLU A 138 10.26 5.40 -8.06
CA GLU A 138 9.35 4.34 -8.48
C GLU A 138 10.13 3.10 -8.90
N LEU A 139 9.81 1.97 -8.28
CA LEU A 139 10.15 0.66 -8.80
C LEU A 139 8.88 -0.02 -9.30
N ILE A 140 8.89 -0.39 -10.58
CA ILE A 140 7.79 -1.11 -11.22
C ILE A 140 8.30 -2.48 -11.65
N MET A 141 7.76 -3.54 -11.06
CA MET A 141 8.08 -4.92 -11.39
C MET A 141 6.97 -5.52 -12.23
N ASN A 142 7.31 -5.98 -13.43
CA ASN A 142 6.45 -6.64 -14.39
C ASN A 142 7.11 -7.94 -14.85
N GLY A 143 6.32 -8.84 -15.42
CA GLY A 143 6.84 -10.13 -15.89
C GLY A 143 7.43 -10.97 -14.76
N SER A 144 8.32 -11.90 -15.10
CA SER A 144 8.98 -12.80 -14.14
C SER A 144 10.24 -12.17 -13.55
N SER A 145 10.06 -11.12 -12.76
CA SER A 145 11.13 -10.37 -12.10
C SER A 145 11.21 -10.69 -10.61
N THR A 146 12.42 -10.86 -10.09
CA THR A 146 12.66 -11.15 -8.67
C THR A 146 13.60 -10.12 -8.06
N ILE A 147 13.25 -9.61 -6.88
CA ILE A 147 14.17 -8.88 -6.01
C ILE A 147 14.43 -9.70 -4.77
N ILE A 148 15.70 -9.79 -4.39
CA ILE A 148 16.13 -10.32 -3.10
C ILE A 148 16.90 -9.23 -2.38
N ALA A 149 16.50 -8.84 -1.16
CA ALA A 149 17.13 -7.74 -0.45
C ALA A 149 17.26 -8.02 1.06
N ASN A 150 18.25 -7.40 1.72
CA ASN A 150 18.40 -7.44 3.17
C ASN A 150 17.88 -6.14 3.81
N GLY A 151 16.57 -5.94 3.68
CA GLY A 151 15.90 -4.70 4.09
C GLY A 151 15.47 -3.83 2.91
N LEU A 152 14.37 -3.11 3.10
CA LEU A 152 13.74 -2.28 2.08
C LEU A 152 13.04 -1.11 2.75
N ILE A 153 13.27 0.09 2.23
CA ILE A 153 12.53 1.28 2.67
C ILE A 153 11.85 1.89 1.46
N VAL A 154 10.53 2.06 1.57
CA VAL A 154 9.69 2.69 0.54
C VAL A 154 9.11 3.98 1.11
N GLY A 155 9.46 5.11 0.49
CA GLY A 155 9.08 6.44 0.93
C GLY A 155 9.77 6.86 2.23
N GLU A 156 11.10 6.78 2.26
CA GLU A 156 11.87 7.12 3.47
C GLU A 156 11.69 8.60 3.86
N ARG A 157 11.75 9.50 2.88
CA ARG A 157 11.73 10.96 3.08
C ARG A 157 10.86 11.70 2.07
N THR A 158 10.61 11.07 0.93
CA THR A 158 9.76 11.57 -0.15
C THR A 158 8.82 10.46 -0.61
N LYS A 159 8.17 10.65 -1.76
CA LYS A 159 7.33 9.62 -2.36
C LYS A 159 8.17 8.43 -2.80
N GLY A 160 7.81 7.24 -2.34
CA GLY A 160 8.34 5.99 -2.85
C GLY A 160 7.20 5.09 -3.28
N LEU A 161 7.29 4.52 -4.47
CA LEU A 161 6.36 3.52 -4.98
C LEU A 161 7.11 2.23 -5.29
N LEU A 162 6.63 1.13 -4.75
CA LEU A 162 6.97 -0.22 -5.17
C LEU A 162 5.72 -0.90 -5.72
N SER A 163 5.69 -1.20 -7.01
CA SER A 163 4.63 -2.00 -7.64
C SER A 163 5.17 -3.39 -7.98
N ILE A 164 4.53 -4.42 -7.43
CA ILE A 164 4.90 -5.83 -7.59
C ILE A 164 3.84 -6.49 -8.47
N GLY A 165 4.14 -6.64 -9.76
CA GLY A 165 3.24 -7.27 -10.73
C GLY A 165 2.98 -8.75 -10.43
N GLN A 166 1.93 -9.31 -11.06
CA GLN A 166 1.39 -10.64 -10.74
C GLN A 166 2.41 -11.80 -10.73
N ASN A 167 3.43 -11.74 -11.59
CA ASN A 167 4.46 -12.79 -11.70
C ASN A 167 5.80 -12.38 -11.05
N SER A 168 5.80 -11.26 -10.34
CA SER A 168 6.98 -10.69 -9.71
C SER A 168 7.09 -11.16 -8.25
N ILE A 169 8.32 -11.26 -7.77
CA ILE A 169 8.63 -11.71 -6.41
C ILE A 169 9.54 -10.66 -5.75
N VAL A 170 9.17 -10.20 -4.57
CA VAL A 170 10.07 -9.47 -3.66
C VAL A 170 10.25 -10.32 -2.44
N GLU A 171 11.51 -10.61 -2.12
CA GLU A 171 11.87 -11.45 -1.00
C GLU A 171 12.93 -10.78 -0.15
N MET A 172 12.66 -10.65 1.14
CA MET A 172 13.61 -10.06 2.07
C MET A 172 14.29 -11.18 2.86
N ARG A 173 15.62 -11.28 2.74
CA ARG A 173 16.43 -12.34 3.35
C ARG A 173 17.67 -11.76 4.04
N THR A 174 18.09 -12.42 5.12
CA THR A 174 19.44 -12.26 5.67
C THR A 174 20.47 -12.88 4.74
N TRP A 175 21.58 -12.16 4.52
CA TRP A 175 22.69 -12.64 3.69
C TRP A 175 23.88 -13.20 4.49
N ASP A 176 23.69 -13.52 5.76
CA ASP A 176 24.79 -14.00 6.59
C ASP A 176 25.01 -15.51 6.36
N THR A 177 26.11 -15.83 5.65
CA THR A 177 26.54 -17.21 5.39
C THR A 177 27.14 -17.95 6.60
N THR A 178 27.40 -17.23 7.69
CA THR A 178 28.02 -17.75 8.93
C THR A 178 27.02 -17.88 10.07
N VAL A 179 25.98 -17.06 10.06
CA VAL A 179 24.76 -17.28 10.81
C VAL A 179 24.03 -18.44 10.13
N VAL A 180 23.60 -19.42 10.92
CA VAL A 180 22.79 -20.53 10.41
C VAL A 180 21.64 -19.90 9.62
N PRO A 181 21.25 -20.38 8.43
CA PRO A 181 20.24 -19.75 7.55
C PRO A 181 18.87 -19.37 8.17
N ASN A 182 18.69 -19.62 9.47
CA ASN A 182 17.47 -19.53 10.25
C ASN A 182 17.67 -18.70 11.55
N GLN A 183 18.77 -17.94 11.71
CA GLN A 183 18.96 -17.04 12.86
C GLN A 183 18.67 -15.59 12.46
N PHE A 184 17.50 -15.11 12.87
CA PHE A 184 16.97 -13.77 12.62
C PHE A 184 17.75 -12.73 13.43
N GLY A 185 18.45 -11.82 12.76
CA GLY A 185 19.39 -10.91 13.42
C GLY A 185 19.90 -9.80 12.52
N GLY A 186 19.00 -8.96 12.00
CA GLY A 186 19.36 -7.83 11.15
C GLY A 186 18.15 -7.11 10.56
N THR A 187 18.41 -6.06 9.76
CA THR A 187 17.47 -5.15 9.08
C THR A 187 16.62 -5.82 8.00
N GLU A 188 16.02 -6.99 8.27
CA GLU A 188 15.25 -7.83 7.33
C GLU A 188 13.83 -7.29 7.04
N ASP A 189 13.58 -6.09 7.53
CA ASP A 189 12.24 -5.54 7.64
C ASP A 189 11.97 -4.60 6.47
N ILE A 190 10.70 -4.50 6.10
CA ILE A 190 10.24 -3.42 5.23
C ILE A 190 9.74 -2.25 6.08
N ARG A 191 10.11 -1.04 5.67
CA ARG A 191 9.55 0.20 6.20
C ARG A 191 8.81 0.95 5.11
N ILE A 192 7.54 1.27 5.35
CA ILE A 192 6.69 1.98 4.40
C ILE A 192 6.31 3.33 5.03
N GLY A 193 6.89 4.41 4.51
CA GLY A 193 6.81 5.75 5.12
C GLY A 193 7.66 5.83 6.40
N ASN A 194 8.83 6.46 6.35
CA ASN A 194 9.74 6.48 7.52
C ASN A 194 9.87 7.85 8.21
N TYR A 195 10.17 8.92 7.48
CA TYR A 195 10.35 10.24 8.06
C TYR A 195 9.37 11.24 7.44
N GLY A 196 8.47 11.77 8.27
CA GLY A 196 7.55 12.84 7.89
C GLY A 196 7.78 14.12 8.68
N PRO A 197 6.82 15.07 8.64
CA PRO A 197 7.02 16.41 9.18
C PRO A 197 7.26 16.47 10.70
N ALA A 198 6.84 15.45 11.45
CA ALA A 198 7.05 15.40 12.90
C ALA A 198 8.52 15.19 13.28
N TYR A 199 9.37 14.77 12.33
CA TYR A 199 10.81 14.69 12.55
C TYR A 199 11.46 16.07 12.68
N ASP A 200 10.90 17.11 12.04
CA ASP A 200 11.42 18.48 12.04
C ASP A 200 11.49 19.08 13.45
N ASP A 201 10.58 18.68 14.35
CA ASP A 201 10.51 19.13 15.75
C ASP A 201 11.72 18.68 16.60
N PHE A 202 12.52 17.73 16.11
CA PHE A 202 13.80 17.34 16.73
C PHE A 202 14.99 18.24 16.30
N GLY A 203 14.72 19.38 15.66
CA GLY A 203 15.75 20.23 15.06
C GLY A 203 16.32 19.64 13.78
N ALA A 204 15.54 18.77 13.12
CA ALA A 204 15.93 18.07 11.92
C ALA A 204 15.61 18.85 10.63
N GLU A 205 16.09 18.30 9.50
CA GLU A 205 16.00 18.89 8.16
C GLU A 205 14.53 19.19 7.78
N PRO A 206 14.13 20.46 7.56
CA PRO A 206 12.73 20.81 7.33
C PRO A 206 12.19 20.25 6.02
N GLY A 207 10.91 19.83 6.01
CA GLY A 207 10.19 19.48 4.77
C GLY A 207 10.21 18.00 4.39
N LEU A 208 10.45 17.11 5.35
CA LEU A 208 10.34 15.66 5.15
C LEU A 208 8.86 15.26 4.99
N ASP A 209 8.58 14.49 3.94
CA ASP A 209 7.23 14.03 3.62
C ASP A 209 7.29 12.61 3.03
N GLY A 210 7.87 11.70 3.82
CA GLY A 210 7.96 10.29 3.51
C GLY A 210 6.58 9.72 3.23
N ARG A 211 6.38 9.29 1.99
CA ARG A 211 5.12 8.73 1.49
C ARG A 211 5.42 7.42 0.77
N GLY A 212 5.34 6.32 1.49
CA GLY A 212 5.55 4.99 0.94
C GLY A 212 4.26 4.37 0.43
N LEU A 213 4.29 3.82 -0.78
CA LEU A 213 3.23 2.98 -1.33
C LEU A 213 3.83 1.67 -1.84
N VAL A 214 3.36 0.54 -1.31
CA VAL A 214 3.67 -0.79 -1.83
C VAL A 214 2.39 -1.40 -2.38
N ASP A 215 2.35 -1.73 -3.67
CA ASP A 215 1.20 -2.31 -4.35
C ASP A 215 1.52 -3.74 -4.81
N VAL A 216 0.82 -4.72 -4.24
CA VAL A 216 1.13 -6.15 -4.36
C VAL A 216 0.07 -6.88 -5.17
N HIS A 217 0.46 -7.28 -6.37
CA HIS A 217 -0.28 -8.20 -7.25
C HIS A 217 0.42 -9.56 -7.37
N GLY A 218 1.74 -9.61 -7.13
CA GLY A 218 2.58 -10.82 -7.11
C GLY A 218 2.87 -11.35 -5.70
N SER A 219 4.10 -11.80 -5.45
CA SER A 219 4.53 -12.34 -4.15
C SER A 219 5.43 -11.37 -3.41
N PHE A 220 5.08 -11.04 -2.17
CA PHE A 220 5.85 -10.22 -1.25
C PHE A 220 6.14 -11.00 0.03
N MET A 221 7.42 -11.17 0.36
CA MET A 221 7.87 -11.90 1.53
C MET A 221 8.83 -11.04 2.33
N ALA A 222 8.53 -10.83 3.62
CA ALA A 222 9.39 -10.09 4.52
C ALA A 222 9.38 -10.72 5.92
N LYS A 223 10.31 -10.28 6.77
CA LYS A 223 10.25 -10.62 8.19
C LYS A 223 9.18 -9.75 8.85
N ASP A 224 9.53 -8.51 9.20
CA ASP A 224 8.63 -7.55 9.81
C ASP A 224 8.20 -6.49 8.78
N MET A 225 6.99 -5.96 8.93
CA MET A 225 6.50 -4.82 8.17
C MET A 225 6.17 -3.67 9.12
N TYR A 226 6.88 -2.56 8.95
CA TYR A 226 6.68 -1.34 9.73
C TYR A 226 6.06 -0.23 8.87
N PHE A 227 5.08 0.46 9.45
CA PHE A 227 4.46 1.63 8.84
C PHE A 227 4.78 2.91 9.59
N SER A 228 4.94 3.97 8.80
CA SER A 228 4.74 5.38 9.20
C SER A 228 5.42 5.75 10.49
N GLU A 229 6.74 5.80 10.47
CA GLU A 229 7.51 6.38 11.57
C GLU A 229 7.47 7.91 11.47
N HIS A 230 7.71 8.60 12.59
CA HIS A 230 8.01 10.04 12.64
C HIS A 230 7.09 10.96 11.80
N GLY A 231 5.78 10.70 11.75
CA GLY A 231 4.81 11.52 11.02
C GLY A 231 4.74 11.28 9.51
N ALA A 232 5.34 10.20 9.00
CA ALA A 232 5.24 9.80 7.60
C ALA A 232 3.85 9.22 7.25
N GLN A 233 3.66 8.91 5.96
CA GLN A 233 2.53 8.12 5.47
C GLN A 233 3.05 6.85 4.79
N GLY A 234 2.44 5.72 5.11
CA GLY A 234 2.74 4.44 4.51
C GLY A 234 1.46 3.71 4.15
N GLU A 235 1.39 3.19 2.93
CA GLU A 235 0.29 2.36 2.48
C GLU A 235 0.80 1.07 1.83
N LEU A 236 0.21 -0.06 2.24
CA LEU A 236 0.31 -1.33 1.54
C LEU A 236 -1.04 -1.59 0.87
N ARG A 237 -1.02 -1.96 -0.42
CA ARG A 237 -2.18 -2.43 -1.17
C ARG A 237 -1.99 -3.88 -1.57
N LEU A 238 -2.98 -4.72 -1.28
CA LEU A 238 -3.03 -6.11 -1.74
C LEU A 238 -4.18 -6.27 -2.74
N SER A 239 -3.85 -6.54 -3.99
CA SER A 239 -4.80 -6.63 -5.11
C SER A 239 -4.68 -8.00 -5.81
N GLY A 240 -4.88 -9.09 -5.05
CA GLY A 240 -4.86 -10.46 -5.57
C GLY A 240 -3.53 -11.20 -5.53
N GLY A 241 -2.48 -10.60 -4.96
CA GLY A 241 -1.19 -11.25 -4.73
C GLY A 241 -1.09 -12.00 -3.39
N THR A 242 0.14 -12.24 -2.95
CA THR A 242 0.47 -12.86 -1.66
C THR A 242 1.40 -11.96 -0.86
N VAL A 243 1.03 -11.69 0.39
CA VAL A 243 1.88 -11.07 1.41
C VAL A 243 2.13 -12.11 2.49
N ASN A 244 3.39 -12.46 2.72
CA ASN A 244 3.80 -13.34 3.82
C ASN A 244 4.80 -12.59 4.70
N LEU A 245 4.43 -12.37 5.96
CA LEU A 245 5.31 -11.83 6.99
C LEU A 245 5.69 -12.95 7.95
N ASN A 246 6.98 -13.18 8.12
CA ASN A 246 7.46 -14.16 9.08
C ASN A 246 7.40 -13.64 10.51
N GLY A 247 7.58 -12.33 10.68
CA GLY A 247 7.44 -11.58 11.91
C GLY A 247 6.08 -10.89 11.98
N GLY A 248 6.09 -9.63 12.40
CA GLY A 248 4.90 -8.85 12.72
C GLY A 248 4.47 -7.87 11.63
N LEU A 249 3.23 -7.41 11.77
CA LEU A 249 2.69 -6.25 11.08
C LEU A 249 2.55 -5.11 12.11
N ILE A 250 3.46 -4.13 12.05
CA ILE A 250 3.58 -3.07 13.05
C ILE A 250 3.13 -1.74 12.44
N MET A 251 1.97 -1.28 12.87
CA MET A 251 1.33 -0.04 12.41
C MET A 251 1.43 1.09 13.45
N ASP A 252 2.00 0.80 14.62
CA ASP A 252 2.16 1.73 15.76
C ASP A 252 3.61 1.77 16.26
N LEU A 253 4.58 1.78 15.33
CA LEU A 253 5.97 1.92 15.76
C LEU A 253 6.25 3.39 16.11
N CYS A 254 6.43 3.66 17.40
CA CYS A 254 7.33 4.73 17.80
C CYS A 254 8.12 4.39 19.07
N ASP A 255 9.30 3.80 18.87
CA ASP A 255 10.23 3.39 19.93
C ASP A 255 10.61 4.52 20.92
N ASN A 256 10.45 5.79 20.55
CA ASN A 256 10.86 6.95 21.38
C ASN A 256 9.78 8.02 21.60
N CYS A 257 8.53 7.82 21.15
CA CYS A 257 7.50 8.88 21.25
C CYS A 257 6.76 8.91 22.60
N GLN A 258 7.15 8.07 23.57
CA GLN A 258 6.36 7.77 24.79
C GLN A 258 6.02 8.95 25.72
N SER A 259 6.43 10.19 25.42
CA SER A 259 6.02 11.35 26.21
C SER A 259 5.40 12.52 25.44
N ASN A 260 5.32 12.46 24.10
CA ASN A 260 4.72 13.55 23.33
C ASN A 260 3.73 13.04 22.27
N PRO A 261 2.41 13.16 22.51
CA PRO A 261 1.39 12.77 21.54
C PRO A 261 1.44 13.57 20.23
N VAL A 262 2.14 14.71 20.19
CA VAL A 262 2.39 15.46 18.94
C VAL A 262 3.42 14.76 18.06
N LEU A 263 4.39 14.05 18.65
CA LEU A 263 5.41 13.28 17.92
C LEU A 263 4.91 11.90 17.48
N LEU A 264 3.82 11.42 18.11
CA LEU A 264 3.02 10.26 17.66
C LEU A 264 2.11 10.58 16.48
N ALA A 265 2.13 11.80 15.93
CA ALA A 265 1.29 12.19 14.80
C ALA A 265 1.78 11.56 13.48
N GLN A 266 1.94 10.23 13.46
CA GLN A 266 1.89 9.43 12.24
C GLN A 266 0.74 9.98 11.38
N ARG A 267 0.99 10.28 10.12
CA ARG A 267 -0.07 10.88 9.30
C ARG A 267 -1.03 9.81 8.81
N LEU A 268 -0.52 8.63 8.45
CA LEU A 268 -1.33 7.51 7.99
C LEU A 268 -0.51 6.22 7.91
N ALA A 269 -0.84 5.20 8.71
CA ALA A 269 -0.38 3.82 8.52
C ALA A 269 -1.55 3.00 7.94
N LYS A 270 -1.52 2.65 6.65
CA LYS A 270 -2.68 2.04 5.97
C LYS A 270 -2.38 0.68 5.35
N VAL A 271 -3.25 -0.29 5.61
CA VAL A 271 -3.31 -1.56 4.89
C VAL A 271 -4.63 -1.62 4.12
N SER A 272 -4.55 -1.70 2.80
CA SER A 272 -5.69 -1.75 1.89
C SER A 272 -5.75 -3.12 1.21
N ILE A 273 -6.86 -3.83 1.35
CA ILE A 273 -7.09 -5.15 0.75
C ILE A 273 -8.24 -5.06 -0.25
N PHE A 274 -8.00 -5.49 -1.48
CA PHE A 274 -8.94 -5.45 -2.59
C PHE A 274 -9.30 -6.86 -3.07
N GLY A 275 -10.58 -7.20 -2.92
CA GLY A 275 -11.15 -8.47 -3.34
C GLY A 275 -10.70 -9.67 -2.50
N SER A 276 -11.07 -10.86 -2.96
CA SER A 276 -10.87 -12.12 -2.23
C SER A 276 -9.81 -13.04 -2.85
N SER A 277 -9.09 -12.59 -3.89
CA SER A 277 -8.20 -13.47 -4.66
C SER A 277 -6.77 -13.55 -4.12
N GLY A 278 -6.43 -12.78 -3.08
CA GLY A 278 -5.08 -12.74 -2.51
C GLY A 278 -4.95 -13.55 -1.21
N THR A 279 -3.74 -13.54 -0.64
CA THR A 279 -3.44 -14.08 0.69
C THR A 279 -2.61 -13.10 1.51
N PHE A 280 -2.93 -12.92 2.78
CA PHE A 280 -2.15 -12.09 3.71
C PHE A 280 -1.89 -12.86 4.99
N ASN A 281 -0.66 -13.32 5.15
CA ASN A 281 -0.23 -14.12 6.30
C ASN A 281 0.76 -13.33 7.17
N VAL A 282 0.57 -13.39 8.49
CA VAL A 282 1.46 -12.76 9.48
C VAL A 282 1.93 -13.81 10.48
N GLY A 283 3.18 -13.72 10.91
CA GLY A 283 3.78 -14.63 11.87
C GLY A 283 4.12 -16.01 11.31
N VAL A 284 4.38 -16.15 10.02
CA VAL A 284 4.74 -17.45 9.42
C VAL A 284 6.16 -17.83 9.86
N ASP A 285 6.31 -18.85 10.70
CA ASP A 285 7.64 -19.36 11.00
C ASP A 285 8.20 -20.17 9.82
N PRO A 286 9.32 -19.74 9.18
CA PRO A 286 9.89 -20.51 8.08
C PRO A 286 10.59 -21.79 8.56
N ASP A 287 10.89 -21.93 9.85
CA ASP A 287 11.47 -23.15 10.43
C ASP A 287 10.76 -23.60 11.72
N PRO A 288 9.52 -24.12 11.62
CA PRO A 288 8.71 -24.51 12.78
C PRO A 288 9.29 -25.68 13.59
N LEU A 289 10.41 -26.26 13.15
CA LEU A 289 11.08 -27.35 13.85
C LEU A 289 12.21 -26.85 14.77
N VAL A 290 12.64 -25.59 14.62
CA VAL A 290 13.69 -24.98 15.43
C VAL A 290 13.04 -23.99 16.39
N VAL A 291 13.05 -24.34 17.68
CA VAL A 291 12.58 -23.43 18.74
C VAL A 291 13.55 -22.26 18.85
N ASP A 292 13.11 -21.06 18.47
CA ASP A 292 13.84 -19.84 18.76
C ASP A 292 13.64 -19.47 20.25
N PRO A 293 14.71 -19.37 21.06
CA PRO A 293 14.58 -18.93 22.44
C PRO A 293 14.14 -17.46 22.59
N MET A 294 14.20 -16.66 21.53
CA MET A 294 13.80 -15.26 21.52
C MET A 294 13.16 -14.90 20.16
N PRO A 295 11.99 -15.48 19.84
CA PRO A 295 11.36 -15.26 18.55
C PRO A 295 11.04 -13.78 18.35
N PRO A 296 11.07 -13.27 17.10
CA PRO A 296 10.58 -11.94 16.82
C PRO A 296 9.09 -11.84 17.20
N LEU A 297 8.58 -10.61 17.29
CA LEU A 297 7.13 -10.40 17.39
C LEU A 297 6.49 -10.96 16.11
N ARG A 298 5.45 -11.79 16.26
CA ARG A 298 4.74 -12.47 15.15
C ARG A 298 3.25 -12.12 15.17
N ASP A 299 2.98 -10.87 15.49
CA ASP A 299 1.66 -10.34 15.82
C ASP A 299 1.31 -9.11 14.95
N ILE A 300 0.03 -8.75 14.93
CA ILE A 300 -0.41 -7.43 14.46
C ILE A 300 -0.37 -6.46 15.64
N LEU A 301 0.30 -5.33 15.48
CA LEU A 301 0.32 -4.23 16.45
C LEU A 301 -0.24 -2.96 15.81
N ALA A 302 -1.49 -2.64 16.12
CA ALA A 302 -2.21 -1.49 15.62
C ALA A 302 -2.97 -0.76 16.74
N ALA A 303 -2.21 -0.21 17.70
CA ALA A 303 -2.73 0.49 18.88
C ALA A 303 -2.79 2.03 18.72
N SER A 304 -2.95 2.52 17.49
CA SER A 304 -2.97 3.96 17.16
C SER A 304 -4.17 4.36 16.29
N PRO A 305 -4.78 5.54 16.50
CA PRO A 305 -5.88 6.05 15.67
C PRO A 305 -5.48 6.45 14.25
N THR A 306 -4.18 6.44 13.93
CA THR A 306 -3.61 6.71 12.60
C THR A 306 -3.43 5.43 11.78
N ALA A 307 -3.55 4.26 12.44
CA ALA A 307 -3.59 2.97 11.79
C ALA A 307 -4.96 2.75 11.15
N VAL A 308 -4.98 2.40 9.87
CA VAL A 308 -6.20 2.22 9.07
C VAL A 308 -6.13 0.86 8.36
N PHE A 309 -7.13 0.03 8.61
CA PHE A 309 -7.38 -1.16 7.81
C PHE A 309 -8.53 -0.85 6.86
N SER A 310 -8.32 -1.06 5.56
CA SER A 310 -9.31 -0.78 4.52
C SER A 310 -9.56 -2.05 3.72
N PHE A 311 -10.82 -2.49 3.68
CA PHE A 311 -11.23 -3.67 2.94
C PHE A 311 -12.25 -3.27 1.87
N THR A 312 -11.93 -3.56 0.62
CA THR A 312 -12.85 -3.41 -0.51
C THR A 312 -13.22 -4.79 -1.02
N ALA A 313 -14.46 -5.20 -0.83
CA ALA A 313 -14.93 -6.50 -1.24
C ALA A 313 -15.14 -6.60 -2.76
N ASP A 314 -14.94 -7.79 -3.30
CA ASP A 314 -15.42 -8.20 -4.63
C ASP A 314 -16.59 -9.19 -4.47
N SER A 315 -16.96 -9.87 -5.56
CA SER A 315 -18.03 -10.86 -5.52
C SER A 315 -17.74 -12.09 -4.64
N GLY A 316 -16.46 -12.35 -4.32
CA GLY A 316 -16.02 -13.41 -3.42
C GLY A 316 -15.81 -12.94 -1.98
N GLY A 317 -15.90 -11.64 -1.70
CA GLY A 317 -15.67 -11.05 -0.39
C GLY A 317 -14.33 -10.33 -0.32
N VAL A 318 -13.58 -10.58 0.76
CA VAL A 318 -12.27 -9.97 1.00
C VAL A 318 -11.25 -11.02 1.43
N THR A 319 -9.98 -10.78 1.14
CA THR A 319 -8.88 -11.58 1.72
C THR A 319 -8.74 -11.24 3.21
N PRO A 320 -8.88 -12.22 4.13
CA PRO A 320 -8.59 -11.99 5.54
C PRO A 320 -7.09 -11.83 5.77
N ILE A 321 -6.71 -11.13 6.84
CA ILE A 321 -5.36 -11.19 7.40
C ILE A 321 -5.33 -12.37 8.37
N THR A 322 -4.56 -13.40 8.05
CA THR A 322 -4.44 -14.63 8.84
C THR A 322 -3.14 -14.61 9.65
N LEU A 323 -3.24 -14.83 10.95
CA LEU A 323 -2.10 -14.86 11.86
C LEU A 323 -1.81 -16.29 12.30
N PHE A 324 -0.55 -16.69 12.22
CA PHE A 324 -0.14 -18.08 12.48
C PHE A 324 0.28 -18.28 13.94
N GLN A 325 -0.30 -19.30 14.57
CA GLN A 325 0.19 -19.81 15.86
C GLN A 325 1.37 -20.76 15.63
N ASN A 326 2.56 -20.34 16.05
CA ASN A 326 3.74 -21.19 16.01
C ASN A 326 3.88 -21.96 17.32
N ALA A 327 4.20 -23.25 17.21
CA ALA A 327 4.29 -24.12 18.36
C ALA A 327 5.42 -23.68 19.29
N SER A 328 5.11 -23.46 20.56
CA SER A 328 6.08 -23.05 21.60
C SER A 328 6.54 -21.59 21.52
N GLU A 329 5.90 -20.76 20.70
CA GLU A 329 6.19 -19.31 20.61
C GLU A 329 4.93 -18.48 20.92
N PRO A 330 5.06 -17.35 21.64
CA PRO A 330 3.98 -16.36 21.74
C PRO A 330 3.81 -15.67 20.38
N SER A 331 2.86 -16.15 19.58
CA SER A 331 2.62 -15.67 18.21
C SER A 331 1.16 -15.78 17.83
N GLY A 332 0.78 -15.09 16.76
CA GLY A 332 -0.55 -15.17 16.19
C GLY A 332 -1.57 -14.23 16.87
N GLY A 333 -1.11 -13.26 17.64
CA GLY A 333 -1.94 -12.27 18.32
C GLY A 333 -2.22 -11.04 17.47
N ALA A 334 -3.38 -10.44 17.67
CA ALA A 334 -3.77 -9.19 17.02
C ALA A 334 -4.16 -8.17 18.07
N GLU A 335 -3.31 -7.17 18.30
CA GLU A 335 -3.60 -6.01 19.13
C GLU A 335 -4.12 -4.86 18.26
N ILE A 336 -5.43 -4.62 18.37
CA ILE A 336 -6.14 -3.58 17.62
C ILE A 336 -6.75 -2.64 18.65
N GLN A 337 -6.14 -1.48 18.88
CA GLN A 337 -6.63 -0.53 19.86
C GLN A 337 -6.71 0.86 19.26
N GLY A 338 -7.92 1.34 18.98
CA GLY A 338 -8.12 2.70 18.47
C GLY A 338 -7.90 2.86 16.96
N ALA A 339 -7.34 1.86 16.28
CA ALA A 339 -7.23 1.82 14.81
C ALA A 339 -8.59 2.02 14.12
N GLN A 340 -8.55 2.48 12.87
CA GLN A 340 -9.74 2.72 12.05
C GLN A 340 -9.98 1.54 11.12
N LEU A 341 -11.25 1.23 10.89
CA LEU A 341 -11.70 0.26 9.90
C LEU A 341 -12.51 0.98 8.82
N GLU A 342 -12.06 0.86 7.57
CA GLU A 342 -12.78 1.32 6.39
C GLU A 342 -13.29 0.12 5.59
N LEU A 343 -14.55 0.14 5.17
CA LEU A 343 -15.21 -0.97 4.50
C LEU A 343 -15.93 -0.47 3.24
N ASN A 344 -15.60 -1.03 2.09
CA ASN A 344 -16.43 -0.94 0.89
C ASN A 344 -16.95 -2.34 0.56
N LEU A 345 -18.26 -2.55 0.73
CA LEU A 345 -18.89 -3.88 0.62
C LEU A 345 -19.87 -3.97 -0.57
N ASP A 346 -19.93 -2.95 -1.43
CA ASP A 346 -20.98 -2.81 -2.45
C ASP A 346 -20.94 -3.90 -3.52
N ALA A 347 -19.76 -4.48 -3.78
CA ALA A 347 -19.63 -5.56 -4.74
C ALA A 347 -19.82 -6.96 -4.12
N TYR A 348 -20.04 -7.08 -2.80
CA TYR A 348 -20.20 -8.36 -2.14
C TYR A 348 -21.66 -8.85 -2.16
N PRO A 349 -21.99 -9.94 -2.88
CA PRO A 349 -23.31 -10.53 -2.82
C PRO A 349 -23.52 -11.21 -1.45
N PHE A 350 -24.51 -10.76 -0.69
CA PHE A 350 -24.78 -11.30 0.63
C PHE A 350 -26.19 -11.91 0.75
N THR A 351 -26.30 -12.83 1.70
CA THR A 351 -27.56 -13.36 2.23
C THR A 351 -27.66 -12.97 3.71
N PRO A 352 -28.83 -13.10 4.35
CA PRO A 352 -28.95 -12.82 5.79
C PRO A 352 -27.99 -13.63 6.68
N THR A 353 -27.46 -14.75 6.20
CA THR A 353 -26.50 -15.61 6.92
C THR A 353 -25.05 -15.43 6.48
N SER A 354 -24.76 -14.50 5.56
CA SER A 354 -23.39 -14.27 5.10
C SER A 354 -22.49 -13.84 6.26
N LYS A 355 -21.25 -14.34 6.26
CA LYS A 355 -20.16 -13.96 7.17
C LYS A 355 -18.93 -13.61 6.32
N LEU A 356 -18.21 -12.54 6.65
CA LEU A 356 -16.88 -12.25 6.10
C LEU A 356 -15.88 -12.08 7.24
N THR A 357 -14.84 -12.89 7.28
CA THR A 357 -13.73 -12.69 8.23
C THR A 357 -12.78 -11.65 7.65
N LEU A 358 -12.40 -10.66 8.47
CA LEU A 358 -11.43 -9.63 8.11
C LEU A 358 -10.04 -9.95 8.69
N ILE A 359 -10.03 -10.43 9.93
CA ILE A 359 -8.83 -10.81 10.67
C ILE A 359 -9.11 -12.15 11.34
N ASP A 360 -8.20 -13.09 11.14
CA ASP A 360 -8.21 -14.46 11.68
C ASP A 360 -6.97 -14.61 12.57
N ALA A 361 -7.10 -14.22 13.84
CA ALA A 361 -6.04 -14.35 14.83
C ALA A 361 -6.19 -15.66 15.61
N THR A 362 -5.15 -16.00 16.36
CA THR A 362 -5.19 -17.18 17.22
C THR A 362 -6.22 -17.00 18.35
N ALA A 363 -6.91 -18.08 18.70
CA ALA A 363 -7.88 -18.11 19.78
C ALA A 363 -7.36 -17.45 21.07
N SER A 364 -8.17 -16.56 21.65
CA SER A 364 -7.84 -15.78 22.87
C SER A 364 -6.69 -14.76 22.72
N LEU A 365 -6.14 -14.56 21.52
CA LEU A 365 -5.08 -13.58 21.25
C LEU A 365 -5.52 -12.37 20.42
N LEU A 366 -6.82 -12.20 20.20
CA LEU A 366 -7.39 -10.92 19.75
C LEU A 366 -7.52 -9.98 20.95
N LEU A 367 -6.90 -8.80 20.87
CA LEU A 367 -6.91 -7.78 21.93
C LEU A 367 -7.43 -6.46 21.37
N GLY A 368 -8.37 -5.84 22.08
CA GLY A 368 -8.93 -4.55 21.72
C GLY A 368 -9.99 -4.59 20.60
N GLN A 369 -10.33 -3.41 20.09
CA GLN A 369 -11.33 -3.19 19.03
C GLN A 369 -10.91 -1.98 18.18
N PHE A 370 -11.46 -1.89 16.96
CA PHE A 370 -11.33 -0.68 16.16
C PHE A 370 -11.98 0.52 16.87
N GLY A 371 -11.29 1.65 16.89
CA GLY A 371 -11.79 2.90 17.48
C GLY A 371 -12.86 3.57 16.63
N SER A 372 -12.87 3.31 15.32
CA SER A 372 -13.91 3.78 14.41
C SER A 372 -14.13 2.80 13.25
N VAL A 373 -15.36 2.74 12.75
CA VAL A 373 -15.75 1.94 11.58
C VAL A 373 -16.46 2.86 10.59
N THR A 374 -15.98 2.90 9.35
CA THR A 374 -16.54 3.71 8.28
C THR A 374 -16.91 2.82 7.10
N PHE A 375 -18.17 2.88 6.67
CA PHE A 375 -18.61 2.27 5.42
C PHE A 375 -18.48 3.32 4.30
N LEU A 376 -17.71 2.99 3.27
CA LEU A 376 -17.44 3.85 2.12
C LEU A 376 -18.51 3.73 1.03
N GLY A 377 -19.35 2.70 1.13
CA GLY A 377 -20.41 2.36 0.17
C GLY A 377 -21.80 2.34 0.80
N ASN A 378 -22.76 1.85 0.02
CA ASN A 378 -24.16 1.68 0.42
C ASN A 378 -24.39 0.39 1.19
N THR A 379 -23.43 -0.53 1.25
CA THR A 379 -23.57 -1.78 1.99
C THR A 379 -22.91 -1.66 3.36
N THR A 380 -23.68 -1.93 4.41
CA THR A 380 -23.23 -1.94 5.81
C THR A 380 -23.32 -3.34 6.39
N ALA A 381 -22.67 -3.55 7.54
CA ALA A 381 -22.67 -4.81 8.27
C ALA A 381 -22.42 -4.55 9.76
N SER A 382 -22.72 -5.53 10.61
CA SER A 382 -22.25 -5.54 12.00
C SER A 382 -20.81 -6.05 12.05
N VAL A 383 -19.92 -5.28 12.70
CA VAL A 383 -18.54 -5.71 13.01
C VAL A 383 -18.52 -6.43 14.34
N ASN A 384 -18.07 -7.68 14.35
CA ASN A 384 -18.05 -8.53 15.53
C ASN A 384 -16.60 -8.87 15.90
N TYR A 385 -16.33 -8.90 17.21
CA TYR A 385 -15.05 -9.25 17.78
C TYR A 385 -15.22 -10.52 18.61
N ASP A 386 -14.78 -11.65 18.08
CA ASP A 386 -14.82 -12.93 18.77
C ASP A 386 -13.48 -13.15 19.48
N PHE A 387 -13.35 -12.59 20.67
CA PHE A 387 -12.16 -12.74 21.50
C PHE A 387 -11.83 -14.19 21.85
N THR A 388 -12.82 -15.09 21.85
CA THR A 388 -12.57 -16.49 22.18
C THR A 388 -11.88 -17.19 21.02
N ASN A 389 -12.40 -17.00 19.79
CA ASN A 389 -11.86 -17.65 18.60
C ASN A 389 -10.73 -16.87 17.92
N GLY A 390 -10.58 -15.57 18.21
CA GLY A 390 -9.54 -14.71 17.61
C GLY A 390 -10.00 -13.96 16.36
N ASP A 391 -11.29 -14.04 16.00
CA ASP A 391 -11.79 -13.46 14.74
C ASP A 391 -12.26 -12.00 14.91
N VAL A 392 -11.99 -11.19 13.89
CA VAL A 392 -12.82 -10.04 13.54
C VAL A 392 -13.59 -10.33 12.28
N PHE A 393 -14.92 -10.28 12.34
CA PHE A 393 -15.77 -10.63 11.21
C PHE A 393 -17.02 -9.77 11.07
N LEU A 394 -17.56 -9.76 9.86
CA LEU A 394 -18.78 -9.07 9.47
C LEU A 394 -19.94 -10.07 9.36
N ASN A 395 -21.12 -9.67 9.83
CA ASN A 395 -22.40 -10.36 9.60
C ASN A 395 -23.54 -9.34 9.53
N ASN A 396 -24.79 -9.81 9.42
CA ASN A 396 -25.97 -8.95 9.38
C ASN A 396 -25.84 -7.84 8.32
N PHE A 397 -25.45 -8.23 7.11
CA PHE A 397 -25.26 -7.32 5.99
C PHE A 397 -26.58 -6.64 5.60
N GLN A 398 -26.52 -5.35 5.28
CA GLN A 398 -27.65 -4.52 4.91
C GLN A 398 -27.24 -3.58 3.78
N SER A 399 -28.13 -3.37 2.81
CA SER A 399 -27.98 -2.26 1.86
C SER A 399 -28.72 -1.04 2.43
N THR A 400 -28.02 0.06 2.64
CA THR A 400 -28.56 1.37 3.03
C THR A 400 -28.85 2.28 1.84
N GLY A 401 -28.50 1.85 0.62
CA GLY A 401 -28.58 2.68 -0.60
C GLY A 401 -29.75 2.39 -1.54
N GLY A 402 -30.53 1.34 -1.30
CA GLY A 402 -31.83 1.16 -1.94
C GLY A 402 -32.90 1.34 -0.89
N LEU A 403 -33.86 2.23 -1.12
CA LEU A 403 -35.13 2.15 -0.37
C LEU A 403 -35.64 0.72 -0.56
N ALA A 404 -36.12 0.07 0.48
CA ALA A 404 -36.63 -1.29 0.31
C ALA A 404 -37.78 -1.24 -0.70
N GLY A 405 -37.66 -1.90 -1.85
CA GLY A 405 -38.63 -1.78 -2.93
C GLY A 405 -38.21 -0.89 -4.10
N ASP A 406 -37.12 -0.13 -3.99
CA ASP A 406 -36.43 0.60 -5.07
C ASP A 406 -35.57 -0.42 -5.83
N PHE A 407 -36.14 -1.00 -6.86
CA PHE A 407 -35.59 -2.08 -7.66
C PHE A 407 -34.82 -1.59 -8.89
N ASP A 408 -35.05 -0.37 -9.37
CA ASP A 408 -34.19 0.25 -10.39
C ASP A 408 -33.06 1.12 -9.81
N ASN A 409 -33.04 1.34 -8.50
CA ASN A 409 -32.06 2.13 -7.75
C ASN A 409 -32.05 3.60 -8.16
N ASP A 410 -33.21 4.19 -8.50
CA ASP A 410 -33.31 5.59 -8.87
C ASP A 410 -33.56 6.54 -7.67
N GLY A 411 -33.74 5.97 -6.48
CA GLY A 411 -33.85 6.69 -5.21
C GLY A 411 -35.28 7.01 -4.80
N ASP A 412 -36.29 6.46 -5.48
CA ASP A 412 -37.66 6.36 -4.98
C ASP A 412 -38.24 4.95 -5.11
N VAL A 413 -39.42 4.71 -4.53
CA VAL A 413 -40.14 3.43 -4.64
C VAL A 413 -41.46 3.67 -5.33
N ASP A 414 -41.53 3.40 -6.63
CA ASP A 414 -42.64 3.82 -7.47
C ASP A 414 -43.14 2.71 -8.43
N GLY A 415 -43.92 3.09 -9.44
CA GLY A 415 -44.45 2.13 -10.41
C GLY A 415 -43.38 1.49 -11.30
N HIS A 416 -42.24 2.15 -11.49
CA HIS A 416 -41.11 1.65 -12.27
C HIS A 416 -40.47 0.46 -11.57
N ASP A 417 -40.26 0.53 -10.26
CA ASP A 417 -39.76 -0.59 -9.47
C ASP A 417 -40.68 -1.80 -9.51
N PHE A 418 -41.99 -1.56 -9.40
CA PHE A 418 -42.96 -2.65 -9.53
C PHE A 418 -42.81 -3.38 -10.86
N LEU A 419 -42.54 -2.65 -11.95
CA LEU A 419 -42.30 -3.25 -13.26
C LEU A 419 -40.97 -4.01 -13.32
N VAL A 420 -39.92 -3.53 -12.63
CA VAL A 420 -38.66 -4.26 -12.47
C VAL A 420 -38.90 -5.59 -11.77
N TRP A 421 -39.65 -5.58 -10.65
CA TRP A 421 -40.08 -6.80 -9.96
C TRP A 421 -40.91 -7.72 -10.86
N GLN A 422 -41.92 -7.21 -11.57
CA GLN A 422 -42.77 -8.01 -12.48
C GLN A 422 -42.00 -8.67 -13.62
N ARG A 423 -40.86 -8.09 -14.02
CA ARG A 423 -39.97 -8.66 -15.04
C ARG A 423 -38.97 -9.66 -14.46
N GLY A 424 -39.00 -9.87 -13.14
CA GLY A 424 -38.07 -10.74 -12.43
C GLY A 424 -36.68 -10.15 -12.26
N SER A 425 -36.55 -8.83 -12.36
CA SER A 425 -35.29 -8.08 -12.24
C SER A 425 -35.07 -7.47 -10.85
N SER A 426 -35.95 -7.74 -9.88
CA SER A 426 -35.71 -7.44 -8.47
C SER A 426 -34.67 -8.39 -7.86
N PRO A 427 -34.08 -8.07 -6.69
CA PRO A 427 -33.03 -8.88 -6.06
C PRO A 427 -33.39 -10.36 -5.89
N ASN A 428 -34.64 -10.66 -5.53
CA ASN A 428 -35.22 -12.00 -5.47
C ASN A 428 -36.34 -12.11 -6.51
N SER A 429 -35.95 -12.49 -7.74
CA SER A 429 -36.83 -12.58 -8.92
C SER A 429 -38.24 -13.13 -8.62
N LEU A 430 -39.26 -12.30 -8.85
CA LEU A 430 -40.69 -12.60 -8.66
C LEU A 430 -41.06 -13.11 -7.26
N SER A 431 -40.25 -12.80 -6.24
CA SER A 431 -40.52 -13.27 -4.89
C SER A 431 -41.64 -12.44 -4.23
N PRO A 432 -42.44 -13.06 -3.34
CA PRO A 432 -43.38 -12.33 -2.49
C PRO A 432 -42.70 -11.38 -1.50
N VAL A 433 -41.44 -11.63 -1.14
CA VAL A 433 -40.67 -10.78 -0.20
C VAL A 433 -40.34 -9.44 -0.84
N ASP A 434 -39.90 -9.44 -2.10
CA ASP A 434 -39.65 -8.21 -2.85
C ASP A 434 -40.95 -7.46 -3.13
N LEU A 435 -42.04 -8.16 -3.49
CA LEU A 435 -43.34 -7.51 -3.65
C LEU A 435 -43.77 -6.79 -2.36
N LEU A 436 -43.61 -7.43 -1.21
CA LEU A 436 -43.94 -6.83 0.08
C LEU A 436 -43.05 -5.62 0.38
N ALA A 437 -41.75 -5.70 0.09
CA ALA A 437 -40.83 -4.57 0.24
C ALA A 437 -41.28 -3.37 -0.60
N TRP A 438 -41.65 -3.58 -1.85
CA TRP A 438 -42.23 -2.53 -2.69
C TRP A 438 -43.55 -1.97 -2.12
N GLN A 439 -44.46 -2.84 -1.68
CA GLN A 439 -45.75 -2.40 -1.11
C GLN A 439 -45.59 -1.56 0.15
N ASP A 440 -44.66 -1.94 1.03
CA ASP A 440 -44.46 -1.30 2.32
C ASP A 440 -43.80 0.09 2.20
N ASN A 441 -43.08 0.34 1.10
CA ASN A 441 -42.33 1.58 0.89
C ASN A 441 -42.81 2.38 -0.32
N TYR A 442 -43.88 1.96 -1.03
CA TYR A 442 -44.39 2.68 -2.20
C TYR A 442 -44.69 4.16 -1.88
N GLY A 443 -44.02 5.06 -2.60
CA GLY A 443 -44.09 6.50 -2.40
C GLY A 443 -43.04 7.07 -1.44
N ASP A 444 -42.16 6.25 -0.87
CA ASP A 444 -40.95 6.72 -0.20
C ASP A 444 -39.89 7.15 -1.21
N GLY A 445 -39.01 8.08 -0.80
CA GLY A 445 -38.02 8.71 -1.68
C GLY A 445 -38.42 10.13 -2.11
N SER A 446 -37.45 10.87 -2.63
CA SER A 446 -37.72 12.21 -3.17
C SER A 446 -38.41 12.03 -4.52
N LEU A 447 -39.73 11.84 -4.52
CA LEU A 447 -40.55 11.93 -5.72
C LEU A 447 -40.15 13.22 -6.43
N THR A 448 -39.35 13.11 -7.49
CA THR A 448 -39.10 14.25 -8.36
C THR A 448 -40.45 14.54 -8.98
N ALA A 449 -41.16 15.49 -8.37
CA ALA A 449 -42.52 15.82 -8.76
C ALA A 449 -42.52 16.05 -10.26
N LEU A 450 -43.04 15.07 -11.01
CA LEU A 450 -43.21 15.17 -12.45
C LEU A 450 -43.93 16.49 -12.68
N GLY A 451 -43.20 17.44 -13.27
CA GLY A 451 -43.63 18.83 -13.38
C GLY A 451 -45.08 18.87 -13.83
N ALA A 452 -45.88 19.65 -13.08
CA ALA A 452 -47.34 19.74 -13.21
C ALA A 452 -47.80 19.41 -14.63
N VAL A 453 -48.43 18.24 -14.78
CA VAL A 453 -48.96 17.76 -16.05
C VAL A 453 -49.84 18.88 -16.63
N PRO A 454 -49.51 19.48 -17.77
CA PRO A 454 -50.33 20.53 -18.36
C PRO A 454 -51.72 19.96 -18.62
N GLU A 455 -52.75 20.51 -17.98
CA GLU A 455 -54.11 19.97 -18.11
C GLU A 455 -54.50 19.90 -19.60
N PRO A 456 -55.00 18.75 -20.08
CA PRO A 456 -55.20 18.52 -21.50
C PRO A 456 -56.39 19.33 -21.99
N SER A 457 -56.14 20.43 -22.70
CA SER A 457 -57.01 21.08 -23.73
C SER A 457 -58.50 21.31 -23.41
N ALA A 458 -58.97 21.06 -22.19
CA ALA A 458 -60.37 21.16 -21.79
C ALA A 458 -60.86 22.61 -21.85
N GLY A 459 -59.97 23.57 -21.53
CA GLY A 459 -60.22 25.00 -21.74
C GLY A 459 -60.40 25.37 -23.21
N LEU A 460 -59.63 24.75 -24.11
CA LEU A 460 -59.73 24.97 -25.56
C LEU A 460 -61.03 24.36 -26.13
N LEU A 461 -61.42 23.17 -25.66
CA LEU A 461 -62.71 22.55 -26.00
C LEU A 461 -63.91 23.38 -25.49
N ALA A 462 -63.82 23.93 -24.27
CA ALA A 462 -64.87 24.81 -23.72
C ALA A 462 -65.00 26.11 -24.53
N LEU A 463 -63.88 26.69 -24.98
CA LEU A 463 -63.87 27.89 -25.83
C LEU A 463 -64.46 27.63 -27.24
N VAL A 464 -64.15 26.48 -27.85
CA VAL A 464 -64.71 26.10 -29.16
C VAL A 464 -66.21 25.76 -29.04
N ALA A 465 -66.63 25.10 -27.97
CA ALA A 465 -68.04 24.84 -27.69
C ALA A 465 -68.82 26.16 -27.46
N GLY A 466 -68.24 27.12 -26.73
CA GLY A 466 -68.83 28.45 -26.55
C GLY A 466 -68.96 29.23 -27.85
N ALA A 467 -67.93 29.20 -28.71
CA ALA A 467 -67.93 29.91 -29.99
C ALA A 467 -68.96 29.35 -30.98
N THR A 468 -69.15 28.04 -31.03
CA THR A 468 -70.14 27.40 -31.92
C THR A 468 -71.58 27.62 -31.46
N LEU A 469 -71.84 27.70 -30.15
CA LEU A 469 -73.15 28.09 -29.61
C LEU A 469 -73.46 29.57 -29.86
N GLY A 470 -72.46 30.46 -29.74
CA GLY A 470 -72.62 31.90 -30.00
C GLY A 470 -72.95 32.23 -31.45
N LEU A 471 -72.38 31.51 -32.42
CA LEU A 471 -72.65 31.71 -33.85
C LEU A 471 -74.07 31.27 -34.25
N ASN A 472 -74.60 30.20 -33.66
CA ASN A 472 -75.96 29.72 -33.93
C ASN A 472 -77.05 30.65 -33.37
N LEU A 473 -76.79 31.36 -32.26
CA LEU A 473 -77.74 32.30 -31.68
C LEU A 473 -77.82 33.64 -32.45
N ARG A 474 -76.80 33.98 -33.24
CA ARG A 474 -76.76 35.23 -34.02
C ARG A 474 -77.47 35.14 -35.38
N GLY A 475 -77.72 33.93 -35.89
CA GLY A 475 -78.41 33.68 -37.15
C GLY A 475 -79.94 33.70 -37.10
N ARG A 476 -80.56 33.83 -35.91
CA ARG A 476 -82.02 33.70 -35.73
C ARG A 476 -82.78 35.04 -35.67
N LYS A 477 -82.19 36.12 -36.21
CA LYS A 477 -82.87 37.40 -36.46
C LYS A 477 -82.72 37.79 -37.93
N ARG A 478 -83.54 37.20 -38.80
CA ARG A 478 -84.05 37.83 -40.02
C ARG A 478 -85.29 37.07 -40.50
#